data_AF-A0A2V6ZDF9-F1
#
_entry.id   AF-A0A2V6ZDF9-F1
#
_cell.length_a   1.000
_cell.length_b   1.000
_cell.length_c   1.000
_cell.angle_alpha   90.00
_cell.angle_beta   90.00
_cell.angle_gamma   90.00
#
_symmetry.space_group_name_H-M   'P 1'
#
loop_
_entity.id
_entity.type
_entity.pdbx_description
1 polymer ?
#
loop_
_entity_poly.entity_id
_entity_poly.type
_entity_poly.pdbx_seq_one_letter_code
_entity_poly.pdbx_strand_id
1 'polypeptide(L)'
;MSRDWFAGVLAALALCLAPLAATPATPGADGATSASDVVSAARGYRASLDHLLPFREHAVTRARETAFARRQLLADGLASRREAEIAEQRLAEAEAALSAAQAEIVQADRMVAEATAAAVLASLPPTKPGTITVTPLLTRFRGSREWSLAHVPSVERFFSERFHHALPVSALGQTPAHDRLGLDHRNAMDVAVHPDSPEGQALMTWLRAQGVSFLAFRGAITGEATGAHVHIGEPSPRRAARAG
;
A
#
# COMPACT_ATOMS: atom_id res chain seq x y z
N MET A 1 17.55 -84.55 -29.99
CA MET A 1 16.65 -83.72 -30.83
C MET A 1 16.07 -82.64 -29.94
N SER A 2 16.31 -81.35 -30.27
CA SER A 2 15.51 -80.13 -29.97
C SER A 2 14.73 -80.04 -28.64
N ARG A 3 14.69 -78.94 -27.86
CA ARG A 3 14.86 -77.51 -28.11
C ARG A 3 14.79 -76.77 -26.76
N ASP A 4 15.28 -75.54 -26.80
CA ASP A 4 15.48 -74.53 -25.76
C ASP A 4 14.21 -74.08 -25.00
N TRP A 5 14.33 -73.63 -23.73
CA TRP A 5 13.76 -72.34 -23.31
C TRP A 5 14.25 -71.74 -21.97
N PHE A 6 14.66 -70.47 -22.05
CA PHE A 6 14.79 -69.37 -21.07
C PHE A 6 15.39 -69.56 -19.66
N ALA A 7 16.62 -69.04 -19.50
CA ALA A 7 17.17 -68.55 -18.24
C ALA A 7 16.83 -67.05 -18.06
N GLY A 8 16.14 -66.72 -16.97
CA GLY A 8 15.87 -65.34 -16.54
C GLY A 8 17.06 -64.75 -15.79
N VAL A 9 17.52 -63.60 -16.25
CA VAL A 9 18.58 -62.78 -15.64
C VAL A 9 17.95 -61.80 -14.64
N LEU A 10 18.34 -61.88 -13.37
CA LEU A 10 18.12 -60.83 -12.36
C LEU A 10 19.41 -60.01 -12.25
N ALA A 11 19.46 -58.86 -12.92
CA ALA A 11 20.51 -57.86 -12.75
C ALA A 11 19.94 -56.69 -11.93
N ALA A 12 20.46 -56.53 -10.71
CA ALA A 12 20.17 -55.38 -9.86
C ALA A 12 20.89 -54.14 -10.42
N LEU A 13 20.13 -53.13 -10.84
CA LEU A 13 20.65 -51.81 -11.18
C LEU A 13 20.50 -50.89 -9.95
N ALA A 14 21.61 -50.59 -9.29
CA ALA A 14 21.66 -49.56 -8.25
C ALA A 14 21.61 -48.17 -8.91
N LEU A 15 20.53 -47.43 -8.66
CA LEU A 15 20.35 -46.06 -9.13
C LEU A 15 21.01 -45.10 -8.13
N CYS A 16 22.22 -44.63 -8.45
CA CYS A 16 22.86 -43.53 -7.73
C CYS A 16 22.13 -42.21 -8.04
N LEU A 17 21.25 -41.75 -7.15
CA LEU A 17 20.79 -40.36 -7.15
C LEU A 17 21.92 -39.47 -6.61
N ALA A 18 22.58 -38.73 -7.51
CA ALA A 18 23.37 -37.58 -7.13
C ALA A 18 22.42 -36.41 -6.75
N PRO A 19 22.72 -35.62 -5.70
CA PRO A 19 21.96 -34.42 -5.43
C PRO A 19 22.26 -33.39 -6.52
N LEU A 20 21.23 -32.99 -7.27
CA LEU A 20 21.28 -31.79 -8.10
C LEU A 20 21.47 -30.61 -7.14
N ALA A 21 22.70 -30.08 -7.08
CA ALA A 21 22.95 -28.80 -6.44
C ALA A 21 22.12 -27.75 -7.18
N ALA A 22 21.10 -27.22 -6.51
CA ALA A 22 20.32 -26.10 -7.01
C ALA A 22 21.27 -24.90 -7.19
N THR A 23 21.46 -24.48 -8.43
CA THR A 23 22.11 -23.21 -8.76
C THR A 23 21.31 -22.08 -8.12
N PRO A 24 21.95 -21.12 -7.42
CA PRO A 24 21.24 -19.96 -6.91
C PRO A 24 20.71 -19.16 -8.11
N ALA A 25 19.40 -18.94 -8.14
CA ALA A 25 18.76 -18.12 -9.15
C ALA A 25 19.36 -16.71 -9.12
N THR A 26 19.93 -16.29 -10.25
CA THR A 26 20.39 -14.93 -10.49
C THR A 26 19.20 -13.98 -10.34
N PRO A 27 19.26 -12.92 -9.51
CA PRO A 27 18.20 -11.92 -9.45
C PRO A 27 18.35 -11.00 -10.67
N GLY A 28 17.76 -11.39 -11.80
CA GLY A 28 17.83 -10.64 -13.05
C GLY A 28 16.61 -10.93 -13.91
N ALA A 29 15.96 -9.88 -14.41
CA ALA A 29 14.70 -9.86 -15.18
C ALA A 29 13.40 -9.96 -14.38
N ASP A 30 13.18 -10.99 -13.55
CA ASP A 30 11.86 -11.22 -12.92
C ASP A 30 11.45 -10.13 -11.92
N GLY A 31 12.41 -9.53 -11.22
CA GLY A 31 12.15 -8.47 -10.23
C GLY A 31 11.78 -7.11 -10.83
N ALA A 32 12.30 -6.78 -12.02
CA ALA A 32 12.05 -5.51 -12.70
C ALA A 32 10.68 -5.51 -13.41
N THR A 33 10.34 -6.61 -14.08
CA THR A 33 9.00 -6.85 -14.64
C THR A 33 7.95 -6.85 -13.53
N SER A 34 8.29 -7.49 -12.40
CA SER A 34 7.46 -7.46 -11.20
C SER A 34 7.28 -6.04 -10.66
N ALA A 35 8.30 -5.18 -10.60
CA ALA A 35 8.12 -3.81 -10.13
C ALA A 35 7.24 -2.95 -11.06
N SER A 36 7.43 -3.05 -12.39
CA SER A 36 6.59 -2.32 -13.36
C SER A 36 5.13 -2.75 -13.35
N ASP A 37 4.88 -4.03 -13.10
CA ASP A 37 3.53 -4.58 -13.00
C ASP A 37 2.79 -4.05 -11.77
N VAL A 38 3.47 -3.90 -10.62
CA VAL A 38 2.86 -3.26 -9.42
C VAL A 38 2.50 -1.82 -9.74
N VAL A 39 3.41 -1.06 -10.34
CA VAL A 39 3.17 0.34 -10.71
C VAL A 39 1.96 0.45 -11.64
N SER A 40 1.88 -0.41 -12.64
CA SER A 40 0.77 -0.44 -13.60
C SER A 40 -0.55 -0.81 -12.93
N ALA A 41 -0.55 -1.80 -12.04
CA ALA A 41 -1.72 -2.21 -11.29
C ALA A 41 -2.20 -1.11 -10.32
N ALA A 42 -1.27 -0.43 -9.64
CA ALA A 42 -1.58 0.70 -8.75
C ALA A 42 -2.22 1.86 -9.51
N ARG A 43 -1.65 2.24 -10.66
CA ARG A 43 -2.22 3.27 -11.54
C ARG A 43 -3.58 2.88 -12.08
N GLY A 44 -3.75 1.64 -12.54
CA GLY A 44 -5.02 1.12 -13.03
C GLY A 44 -6.11 1.15 -11.95
N TYR A 45 -5.76 0.78 -10.72
CA TYR A 45 -6.68 0.88 -9.59
C TYR A 45 -7.04 2.32 -9.25
N ARG A 46 -6.06 3.24 -9.18
CA ARG A 46 -6.32 4.68 -8.97
C ARG A 46 -7.24 5.27 -10.05
N ALA A 47 -7.00 4.93 -11.31
CA ALA A 47 -7.82 5.36 -12.43
C ALA A 47 -9.25 4.81 -12.34
N SER A 48 -9.42 3.57 -11.86
CA SER A 48 -10.76 3.01 -11.63
C SER A 48 -11.56 3.80 -10.58
N LEU A 49 -10.88 4.34 -9.57
CA LEU A 49 -11.51 5.19 -8.56
C LEU A 49 -11.87 6.57 -9.10
N ASP A 50 -11.05 7.15 -9.97
CA ASP A 50 -11.40 8.39 -10.70
C ASP A 50 -12.67 8.21 -11.51
N HIS A 51 -12.81 7.07 -12.19
CA HIS A 51 -14.03 6.78 -12.93
C HIS A 51 -15.24 6.61 -12.00
N LEU A 52 -15.06 6.08 -10.78
CA LEU A 52 -16.15 5.88 -9.83
C LEU A 52 -16.60 7.19 -9.15
N LEU A 53 -15.69 8.15 -8.94
CA LEU A 53 -15.93 9.34 -8.13
C LEU A 53 -17.14 10.18 -8.62
N PRO A 54 -17.29 10.51 -9.92
CA PRO A 54 -18.45 11.26 -10.40
C PRO A 54 -19.79 10.58 -10.13
N PHE A 55 -19.84 9.24 -10.13
CA PHE A 55 -21.07 8.50 -9.80
C PHE A 55 -21.44 8.66 -8.33
N ARG A 56 -20.44 8.71 -7.43
CA ARG A 56 -20.66 8.96 -6.00
C ARG A 56 -21.12 10.39 -5.73
N GLU A 57 -20.51 11.37 -6.40
CA GLU A 57 -20.92 12.78 -6.33
C GLU A 57 -22.35 12.98 -6.83
N HIS A 58 -22.71 12.32 -7.94
CA HIS A 58 -24.06 12.36 -8.46
C HIS A 58 -25.06 11.69 -7.50
N ALA A 59 -24.70 10.56 -6.89
CA ALA A 59 -25.54 9.88 -5.91
C ALA A 59 -25.84 10.78 -4.68
N VAL A 60 -24.85 11.50 -4.17
CA VAL A 60 -25.03 12.49 -3.09
C VAL A 60 -25.97 13.60 -3.52
N THR A 61 -25.76 14.17 -4.72
CA THR A 61 -26.61 15.24 -5.25
C THR A 61 -28.08 14.79 -5.32
N ARG A 62 -28.34 13.64 -5.91
CA ARG A 62 -29.69 13.05 -6.03
C ARG A 62 -30.33 12.73 -4.68
N ALA A 63 -29.55 12.17 -3.75
CA ALA A 63 -30.04 11.86 -2.42
C ALA A 63 -30.37 13.13 -1.62
N ARG A 64 -29.58 14.20 -1.79
CA ARG A 64 -29.81 15.49 -1.14
C ARG A 64 -31.09 16.16 -1.63
N GLU A 65 -31.31 16.20 -2.93
CA GLU A 65 -32.55 16.69 -3.53
C GLU A 65 -33.76 15.91 -3.00
N THR A 66 -33.64 14.59 -2.92
CA THR A 66 -34.71 13.72 -2.42
C THR A 66 -35.00 13.95 -0.94
N ALA A 67 -33.98 14.04 -0.10
CA ALA A 67 -34.13 14.31 1.33
C ALA A 67 -34.77 15.67 1.58
N PHE A 68 -34.34 16.70 0.84
CA PHE A 68 -34.94 18.03 0.90
C PHE A 68 -36.42 18.01 0.53
N ALA A 69 -36.79 17.40 -0.60
CA ALA A 69 -38.18 17.30 -1.04
C ALA A 69 -39.05 16.53 -0.04
N ARG A 70 -38.55 15.44 0.55
CA ARG A 70 -39.29 14.66 1.56
C ARG A 70 -39.48 15.41 2.87
N ARG A 71 -38.52 16.23 3.27
CA ARG A 71 -38.65 17.12 4.43
C ARG A 71 -39.74 18.18 4.21
N GLN A 72 -39.81 18.76 3.01
CA GLN A 72 -40.87 19.72 2.65
C GLN A 72 -42.25 19.06 2.68
N LEU A 73 -42.40 17.90 2.02
CA LEU A 73 -43.68 17.17 2.03
C LEU A 73 -44.12 16.76 3.45
N LEU A 74 -43.18 16.42 4.34
CA LEU A 74 -43.50 16.16 5.74
C LEU A 74 -44.01 17.42 6.44
N ALA A 75 -43.38 18.57 6.21
CA ALA A 75 -43.80 19.85 6.79
C ALA A 75 -45.21 20.26 6.32
N ASP A 76 -45.54 19.94 5.07
CA ASP A 76 -46.88 20.17 4.49
C ASP A 76 -47.91 19.09 4.88
N GLY A 77 -47.52 18.07 5.65
CA GLY A 77 -48.39 16.95 6.04
C GLY A 77 -48.69 15.95 4.91
N LEU A 78 -47.98 16.04 3.79
CA LEU A 78 -48.14 15.22 2.58
C LEU A 78 -47.24 13.97 2.55
N ALA A 79 -46.27 13.86 3.46
CA ALA A 79 -45.44 12.67 3.63
C ALA A 79 -45.39 12.24 5.10
N SER A 80 -45.18 10.94 5.33
CA SER A 80 -44.98 10.41 6.67
C SER A 80 -43.58 10.72 7.19
N ARG A 81 -43.44 10.79 8.53
CA ARG A 81 -42.13 10.96 9.18
C ARG A 81 -41.13 9.90 8.73
N ARG A 82 -41.58 8.64 8.63
CA ARG A 82 -40.74 7.51 8.21
C ARG A 82 -40.16 7.69 6.81
N GLU A 83 -40.92 8.25 5.87
CA GLU A 83 -40.43 8.50 4.51
C GLU A 83 -39.35 9.58 4.47
N ALA A 84 -39.48 10.62 5.29
CA ALA A 84 -38.44 11.64 5.45
C ALA A 84 -37.16 11.06 6.08
N GLU A 85 -37.31 10.28 7.15
CA GLU A 85 -36.19 9.59 7.83
C GLU A 85 -35.44 8.65 6.87
N ILE A 86 -36.15 7.87 6.05
CA ILE A 86 -35.53 7.00 5.04
C ILE A 86 -34.73 7.82 4.00
N ALA A 87 -35.24 8.97 3.59
CA ALA A 87 -34.54 9.82 2.62
C ALA A 87 -33.28 10.47 3.22
N GLU A 88 -33.34 10.89 4.48
CA GLU A 88 -32.18 11.40 5.22
C GLU A 88 -31.11 10.32 5.44
N GLN A 89 -31.52 9.10 5.80
CA GLN A 89 -30.61 7.97 5.94
C GLN A 89 -29.88 7.66 4.62
N ARG A 90 -30.59 7.69 3.49
CA ARG A 90 -29.98 7.49 2.15
C ARG A 90 -28.98 8.59 1.78
N LEU A 91 -29.24 9.84 2.19
CA LEU A 91 -28.27 10.92 2.00
C LEU A 91 -27.01 10.65 2.83
N ALA A 92 -27.16 10.29 4.11
CA ALA A 92 -26.02 9.96 4.96
C ALA A 92 -25.19 8.79 4.40
N GLU A 93 -25.84 7.75 3.89
CA GLU A 93 -25.17 6.61 3.23
C GLU A 93 -24.42 7.04 1.95
N ALA A 94 -25.01 7.90 1.12
CA ALA A 94 -24.36 8.40 -0.09
C ALA A 94 -23.14 9.27 0.25
N GLU A 95 -23.25 10.15 1.25
CA GLU A 95 -22.15 11.00 1.70
C GLU A 95 -21.01 10.18 2.32
N ALA A 96 -21.33 9.16 3.12
CA ALA A 96 -20.35 8.22 3.63
C ALA A 96 -19.63 7.46 2.50
N ALA A 97 -20.36 7.01 1.47
CA ALA A 97 -19.77 6.34 0.32
C ALA A 97 -18.86 7.25 -0.51
N LEU A 98 -19.20 8.53 -0.66
CA LEU A 98 -18.35 9.53 -1.32
C LEU A 98 -17.06 9.76 -0.51
N SER A 99 -17.18 9.97 0.80
CA SER A 99 -16.03 10.15 1.69
C SER A 99 -15.09 8.93 1.69
N ALA A 100 -15.67 7.72 1.70
CA ALA A 100 -14.89 6.49 1.59
C ALA A 100 -14.14 6.39 0.25
N ALA A 101 -14.77 6.73 -0.87
CA ALA A 101 -14.13 6.73 -2.18
C ALA A 101 -12.98 7.75 -2.25
N GLN A 102 -13.15 8.94 -1.69
CA GLN A 102 -12.09 9.96 -1.59
C GLN A 102 -10.92 9.47 -0.74
N ALA A 103 -11.18 8.84 0.41
CA ALA A 103 -10.14 8.25 1.23
C ALA A 103 -9.39 7.13 0.51
N GLU A 104 -10.11 6.31 -0.27
CA GLU A 104 -9.54 5.23 -1.08
C GLU A 104 -8.64 5.76 -2.20
N ILE A 105 -8.99 6.89 -2.83
CA ILE A 105 -8.14 7.60 -3.81
C ILE A 105 -6.83 8.02 -3.17
N VAL A 106 -6.90 8.67 -2.00
CA VAL A 106 -5.70 9.13 -1.29
C VAL A 106 -4.77 7.96 -0.92
N GLN A 107 -5.32 6.80 -0.55
CA GLN A 107 -4.54 5.59 -0.30
C GLN A 107 -3.95 5.01 -1.59
N ALA A 108 -4.72 4.98 -2.69
CA ALA A 108 -4.26 4.50 -3.98
C ALA A 108 -3.11 5.36 -4.53
N ASP A 109 -3.20 6.69 -4.39
CA ASP A 109 -2.12 7.60 -4.74
C ASP A 109 -0.83 7.19 -3.99
N ARG A 110 -0.86 7.06 -2.66
CA ARG A 110 0.33 6.65 -1.87
C ARG A 110 0.94 5.35 -2.36
N MET A 111 0.11 4.39 -2.72
CA MET A 111 0.56 3.12 -3.26
C MET A 111 1.23 3.26 -4.62
N VAL A 112 0.77 4.17 -5.49
CA VAL A 112 1.49 4.47 -6.72
C VAL A 112 2.87 5.06 -6.41
N ALA A 113 2.97 5.92 -5.40
CA ALA A 113 4.27 6.46 -5.00
C ALA A 113 5.22 5.41 -4.44
N GLU A 114 4.73 4.54 -3.57
CA GLU A 114 5.52 3.44 -3.02
C GLU A 114 5.96 2.45 -4.10
N ALA A 115 5.06 2.06 -5.01
CA ALA A 115 5.38 1.16 -6.12
C ALA A 115 6.43 1.78 -7.06
N THR A 116 6.28 3.07 -7.38
CA THR A 116 7.24 3.79 -8.23
C THR A 116 8.59 3.93 -7.54
N ALA A 117 8.59 4.22 -6.24
CA ALA A 117 9.78 4.24 -5.41
C ALA A 117 10.50 2.89 -5.41
N ALA A 118 9.77 1.79 -5.19
CA ALA A 118 10.31 0.46 -5.19
C ALA A 118 10.96 0.12 -6.55
N ALA A 119 10.31 0.47 -7.67
CA ALA A 119 10.87 0.27 -9.01
C ALA A 119 12.16 1.07 -9.22
N VAL A 120 12.20 2.35 -8.84
CA VAL A 120 13.41 3.18 -8.92
C VAL A 120 14.51 2.59 -8.05
N LEU A 121 14.22 2.24 -6.80
CA LEU A 121 15.21 1.69 -5.87
C LEU A 121 15.75 0.32 -6.32
N ALA A 122 14.92 -0.51 -6.95
CA ALA A 122 15.36 -1.80 -7.49
C ALA A 122 16.32 -1.66 -8.68
N SER A 123 16.24 -0.55 -9.43
CA SER A 123 17.20 -0.23 -10.50
C SER A 123 18.53 0.34 -10.02
N LEU A 124 18.62 0.72 -8.73
CA LEU A 124 19.84 1.26 -8.14
C LEU A 124 20.68 0.14 -7.51
N PRO A 125 22.01 0.33 -7.39
CA PRO A 125 22.86 -0.62 -6.67
C PRO A 125 22.39 -0.79 -5.21
N PRO A 126 22.50 -2.01 -4.65
CA PRO A 126 22.11 -2.25 -3.26
C PRO A 126 22.94 -1.40 -2.30
N THR A 127 22.26 -0.71 -1.38
CA THR A 127 22.89 0.12 -0.37
C THR A 127 23.06 -0.60 0.95
N LYS A 128 24.15 -0.27 1.66
CA LYS A 128 24.43 -0.76 3.01
C LYS A 128 23.44 -0.13 4.01
N PRO A 129 23.11 -0.81 5.12
CA PRO A 129 22.43 -0.17 6.24
C PRO A 129 23.18 1.09 6.71
N GLY A 130 22.44 2.11 7.13
CA GLY A 130 22.94 3.43 7.53
C GLY A 130 23.15 4.40 6.35
N THR A 131 22.99 3.96 5.10
CA THR A 131 23.15 4.84 3.93
C THR A 131 21.86 5.62 3.63
N ILE A 132 22.04 6.91 3.32
CA ILE A 132 20.99 7.76 2.74
C ILE A 132 21.13 7.72 1.21
N THR A 133 20.02 7.47 0.52
CA THR A 133 19.91 7.56 -0.93
C THR A 133 18.93 8.67 -1.26
N VAL A 134 19.37 9.67 -2.02
CA VAL A 134 18.52 10.75 -2.50
C VAL A 134 18.32 10.57 -4.00
N THR A 135 17.08 10.53 -4.44
CA THR A 135 16.69 10.55 -5.85
C THR A 135 15.81 11.77 -6.10
N PRO A 136 15.52 12.13 -7.36
CA PRO A 136 14.51 13.15 -7.65
C PRO A 136 13.13 12.82 -7.08
N LEU A 137 12.84 11.54 -6.86
CA LEU A 137 11.56 11.05 -6.39
C LEU A 137 11.42 11.09 -4.86
N LEU A 138 12.47 10.67 -4.15
CA LEU A 138 12.41 10.41 -2.72
C LEU A 138 13.78 10.48 -2.05
N THR A 139 13.75 10.63 -0.73
CA THR A 139 14.89 10.31 0.13
C THR A 139 14.63 9.00 0.85
N ARG A 140 15.54 8.03 0.72
CA ARG A 140 15.52 6.76 1.45
C ARG A 140 16.61 6.75 2.49
N PHE A 141 16.27 6.29 3.68
CA PHE A 141 17.26 5.83 4.64
C PHE A 141 17.02 4.34 4.90
N ARG A 142 18.08 3.54 4.74
CA ARG A 142 18.05 2.12 5.08
C ARG A 142 18.53 1.95 6.51
N GLY A 143 17.61 1.75 7.44
CA GLY A 143 17.91 1.51 8.85
C GLY A 143 18.64 0.19 9.08
N SER A 144 19.24 0.06 10.26
CA SER A 144 19.85 -1.19 10.74
C SER A 144 18.96 -1.94 11.74
N ARG A 145 17.90 -1.29 12.23
CA ARG A 145 16.97 -1.84 13.21
C ARG A 145 15.73 -2.38 12.51
N GLU A 146 15.28 -3.54 12.96
CA GLU A 146 13.98 -4.07 12.55
C GLU A 146 12.84 -3.17 13.02
N TRP A 147 11.90 -2.91 12.13
CA TRP A 147 10.74 -2.07 12.40
C TRP A 147 9.46 -2.92 12.47
N SER A 148 8.56 -2.53 13.36
CA SER A 148 7.23 -3.12 13.51
C SER A 148 6.29 -2.11 14.15
N LEU A 149 4.97 -2.33 14.01
CA LEU A 149 3.97 -1.44 14.60
C LEU A 149 4.00 -1.40 16.14
N ALA A 150 4.67 -2.34 16.81
CA ALA A 150 4.89 -2.24 18.26
C ALA A 150 5.70 -0.98 18.65
N HIS A 151 6.44 -0.39 17.72
CA HIS A 151 7.25 0.80 17.93
C HIS A 151 6.50 2.12 17.69
N VAL A 152 5.26 2.08 17.15
CA VAL A 152 4.42 3.27 16.90
C VAL A 152 4.37 4.22 18.11
N PRO A 153 4.11 3.74 19.36
CA PRO A 153 3.99 4.63 20.50
C PRO A 153 5.26 5.44 20.81
N SER A 154 6.43 4.96 20.38
CA SER A 154 7.69 5.71 20.56
C SER A 154 7.79 6.90 19.60
N VAL A 155 7.32 6.74 18.37
CA VAL A 155 7.27 7.82 17.36
C VAL A 155 6.23 8.86 17.77
N GLU A 156 5.04 8.40 18.19
CA GLU A 156 3.96 9.27 18.66
C GLU A 156 4.39 10.08 19.89
N ARG A 157 5.07 9.46 20.85
CA ARG A 157 5.61 10.15 22.03
C ARG A 157 6.62 11.21 21.63
N PHE A 158 7.64 10.84 20.84
CA PHE A 158 8.64 11.79 20.36
C PHE A 158 7.97 13.01 19.69
N PHE A 159 7.01 12.75 18.82
CA PHE A 159 6.37 13.79 18.02
C PHE A 159 5.49 14.70 18.89
N SER A 160 4.65 14.13 19.74
CA SER A 160 3.75 14.89 20.62
C SER A 160 4.49 15.67 21.71
N GLU A 161 5.56 15.13 22.28
CA GLU A 161 6.42 15.85 23.24
C GLU A 161 7.12 17.05 22.59
N ARG A 162 7.49 16.93 21.31
CA ARG A 162 8.20 17.98 20.57
C ARG A 162 7.29 19.05 19.97
N PHE A 163 6.13 18.66 19.44
CA PHE A 163 5.26 19.55 18.65
C PHE A 163 3.92 19.85 19.33
N HIS A 164 3.62 19.20 20.45
CA HIS A 164 2.41 19.43 21.24
C HIS A 164 1.10 19.12 20.51
N HIS A 165 1.15 18.29 19.47
CA HIS A 165 -0.02 17.69 18.83
C HIS A 165 0.26 16.24 18.42
N ALA A 166 -0.79 15.51 18.07
CA ALA A 166 -0.68 14.13 17.64
C ALA A 166 0.13 14.00 16.34
N LEU A 167 0.84 12.88 16.19
CA LEU A 167 1.48 12.49 14.95
C LEU A 167 0.40 12.37 13.85
N PRO A 168 0.52 13.07 12.71
CA PRO A 168 -0.48 13.02 11.65
C PRO A 168 -0.33 11.71 10.84
N VAL A 169 -0.73 10.59 11.44
CA VAL A 169 -0.72 9.27 10.82
C VAL A 169 -1.78 9.24 9.71
N SER A 170 -1.36 8.87 8.50
CA SER A 170 -2.22 8.78 7.32
C SER A 170 -2.46 7.36 6.81
N ALA A 171 -1.60 6.42 7.20
CA ALA A 171 -1.84 4.98 7.04
C ALA A 171 -1.12 4.26 8.17
N LEU A 172 -1.77 3.24 8.74
CA LEU A 172 -1.21 2.43 9.82
C LEU A 172 -1.41 0.96 9.48
N GLY A 173 -0.33 0.28 9.10
CA GLY A 173 -0.38 -1.13 8.74
C GLY A 173 -1.15 -1.39 7.44
N GLN A 174 -1.59 -2.64 7.29
CA GLN A 174 -2.24 -3.12 6.08
C GLN A 174 -3.55 -2.36 5.79
N THR A 175 -3.74 -1.96 4.53
CA THR A 175 -5.00 -1.35 4.06
C THR A 175 -5.66 -2.23 2.98
N PRO A 176 -6.97 -2.06 2.70
CA PRO A 176 -7.64 -2.77 1.61
C PRO A 176 -7.01 -2.54 0.24
N ALA A 177 -6.45 -1.36 0.02
CA ALA A 177 -5.75 -1.04 -1.22
C ALA A 177 -4.50 -1.93 -1.36
N HIS A 178 -3.69 -2.10 -0.31
CA HIS A 178 -2.54 -3.01 -0.30
C HIS A 178 -2.94 -4.47 -0.56
N ASP A 179 -4.05 -4.94 0.02
CA ASP A 179 -4.55 -6.30 -0.22
C ASP A 179 -4.92 -6.53 -1.69
N ARG A 180 -5.57 -5.55 -2.33
CA ARG A 180 -5.93 -5.64 -3.77
C ARG A 180 -4.73 -5.74 -4.69
N LEU A 181 -3.61 -5.12 -4.34
CA LEU A 181 -2.37 -5.19 -5.14
C LEU A 181 -1.40 -6.30 -4.69
N GLY A 182 -1.77 -7.07 -3.66
CA GLY A 182 -0.91 -8.11 -3.11
C GLY A 182 0.37 -7.57 -2.45
N LEU A 183 0.33 -6.36 -1.89
CA LEU A 183 1.44 -5.74 -1.18
C LEU A 183 1.34 -6.00 0.33
N ASP A 184 2.50 -6.15 0.99
CA ASP A 184 2.57 -6.33 2.44
C ASP A 184 3.03 -5.07 3.17
N HIS A 185 2.07 -4.35 3.76
CA HIS A 185 2.30 -3.13 4.54
C HIS A 185 2.06 -3.36 6.04
N ARG A 186 1.97 -4.60 6.51
CA ARG A 186 1.61 -4.92 7.91
C ARG A 186 2.54 -4.31 8.97
N ASN A 187 3.79 -4.07 8.60
CA ASN A 187 4.80 -3.51 9.49
C ASN A 187 5.23 -2.12 9.03
N ALA A 188 4.40 -1.36 8.33
CA ALA A 188 4.71 0.00 7.88
C ALA A 188 3.61 0.99 8.28
N MET A 189 3.97 2.28 8.27
CA MET A 189 3.02 3.37 8.45
C MET A 189 3.40 4.56 7.57
N ASP A 190 2.43 5.40 7.25
CA ASP A 190 2.67 6.67 6.56
C ASP A 190 2.27 7.83 7.46
N VAL A 191 3.12 8.85 7.51
CA VAL A 191 2.89 10.09 8.25
C VAL A 191 2.75 11.25 7.26
N ALA A 192 1.63 11.97 7.32
CA ALA A 192 1.32 13.10 6.46
C ALA A 192 2.04 14.39 6.90
N VAL A 193 3.38 14.35 6.90
CA VAL A 193 4.25 15.51 7.06
C VAL A 193 5.08 15.73 5.81
N HIS A 194 5.28 16.99 5.43
CA HIS A 194 6.19 17.33 4.34
C HIS A 194 7.65 17.09 4.79
N PRO A 195 8.49 16.35 4.03
CA PRO A 195 9.86 16.06 4.45
C PRO A 195 10.71 17.30 4.77
N ASP A 196 10.48 18.40 4.06
CA ASP A 196 11.20 19.66 4.29
C ASP A 196 10.61 20.58 5.36
N SER A 197 9.47 20.22 5.97
CA SER A 197 8.95 20.99 7.10
C SER A 197 9.80 20.76 8.35
N PRO A 198 9.74 21.65 9.35
CA PRO A 198 10.40 21.42 10.65
C PRO A 198 10.01 20.09 11.30
N GLU A 199 8.74 19.70 11.18
CA GLU A 199 8.21 18.40 11.64
C GLU A 199 8.81 17.23 10.88
N GLY A 200 8.81 17.28 9.54
CA GLY A 200 9.37 16.22 8.69
C GLY A 200 10.86 16.03 8.92
N GLN A 201 11.63 17.11 9.00
CA GLN A 201 13.07 17.06 9.26
C GLN A 201 13.39 16.51 10.65
N ALA A 202 12.62 16.89 11.67
CA ALA A 202 12.78 16.35 13.02
C ALA A 202 12.43 14.86 13.07
N LEU A 203 11.33 14.44 12.45
CA LEU A 203 10.93 13.04 12.35
C LEU A 203 11.99 12.19 11.65
N MET A 204 12.45 12.60 10.46
CA MET A 204 13.50 11.88 9.74
C MET A 204 14.81 11.83 10.52
N THR A 205 15.15 12.89 11.27
CA THR A 205 16.35 12.89 12.13
C THR A 205 16.21 11.91 13.29
N TRP A 206 15.05 11.89 13.94
CA TRP A 206 14.77 10.92 15.00
C TRP A 206 14.79 9.48 14.48
N LEU A 207 14.15 9.20 13.34
CA LEU A 207 14.14 7.87 12.72
C LEU A 207 15.55 7.38 12.37
N ARG A 208 16.41 8.26 11.82
CA ARG A 208 17.83 7.95 11.59
C ARG A 208 18.55 7.59 12.88
N ALA A 209 18.37 8.38 13.93
CA ALA A 209 19.00 8.13 15.23
C ALA A 209 18.53 6.81 15.87
N GLN A 210 17.27 6.41 15.61
CA GLN A 210 16.73 5.12 16.05
C GLN A 210 17.08 3.94 15.12
N GLY A 211 17.77 4.21 14.01
CA GLY A 211 18.12 3.20 13.01
C GLY A 211 16.93 2.61 12.26
N VAL A 212 15.81 3.35 12.17
CA VAL A 212 14.56 2.92 11.52
C VAL A 212 14.55 3.33 10.06
N SER A 213 14.25 2.39 9.16
CA SER A 213 14.12 2.66 7.72
C SER A 213 12.95 3.60 7.42
N PHE A 214 13.12 4.46 6.42
CA PHE A 214 12.02 5.28 5.89
C PHE A 214 12.23 5.66 4.42
N LEU A 215 11.12 6.01 3.78
CA LEU A 215 11.07 6.72 2.50
C LEU A 215 10.37 8.07 2.73
N ALA A 216 10.95 9.16 2.23
CA ALA A 216 10.40 10.49 2.34
C ALA A 216 10.11 11.04 0.94
N PHE A 217 8.83 11.33 0.70
CA PHE A 217 8.30 11.79 -0.58
C PHE A 217 8.07 13.30 -0.51
N ARG A 218 8.74 14.08 -1.35
CA ARG A 218 8.69 15.57 -1.30
C ARG A 218 7.49 16.17 -2.04
N GLY A 219 6.76 15.39 -2.81
CA GLY A 219 5.59 15.89 -3.51
C GLY A 219 5.00 14.86 -4.46
N ALA A 220 4.12 15.36 -5.31
CA ALA A 220 3.52 14.60 -6.40
C ALA A 220 4.62 14.04 -7.30
N ILE A 221 4.55 12.73 -7.55
CA ILE A 221 5.23 12.14 -8.70
C ILE A 221 4.55 12.71 -9.94
N THR A 222 5.30 13.07 -10.99
CA THR A 222 4.71 13.58 -12.23
C THR A 222 3.62 12.64 -12.73
N GLY A 223 2.37 13.11 -12.76
CA GLY A 223 1.19 12.34 -13.15
C GLY A 223 0.40 11.69 -12.01
N GLU A 224 0.83 11.81 -10.75
CA GLU A 224 0.21 11.19 -9.57
C GLU A 224 -0.18 12.25 -8.53
N ALA A 225 -1.31 12.07 -7.84
CA ALA A 225 -1.82 13.02 -6.84
C ALA A 225 -1.32 12.72 -5.41
N THR A 226 -0.09 12.23 -5.25
CA THR A 226 0.46 11.98 -3.91
C THR A 226 0.96 13.24 -3.24
N GLY A 227 0.38 13.57 -2.09
CA GLY A 227 0.94 14.56 -1.18
C GLY A 227 2.29 14.12 -0.60
N ALA A 228 3.06 15.10 -0.14
CA ALA A 228 4.30 14.85 0.58
C ALA A 228 4.03 14.09 1.89
N HIS A 229 4.82 13.04 2.16
CA HIS A 229 4.68 12.20 3.36
C HIS A 229 5.98 11.45 3.67
N VAL A 230 6.05 10.88 4.88
CA VAL A 230 7.12 9.98 5.30
C VAL A 230 6.53 8.60 5.56
N HIS A 231 6.97 7.62 4.76
CA HIS A 231 6.71 6.20 4.96
C HIS A 231 7.76 5.62 5.91
N ILE A 232 7.34 5.00 7.00
CA ILE A 232 8.20 4.43 8.04
C ILE A 232 8.13 2.91 7.98
N GLY A 233 9.30 2.28 7.87
CA GLY A 233 9.46 0.85 7.66
C GLY A 233 10.22 0.53 6.38
N GLU A 234 10.24 -0.76 6.04
CA GLU A 234 10.71 -1.21 4.74
C GLU A 234 9.63 -0.99 3.68
N PRO A 235 10.00 -0.71 2.41
CA PRO A 235 9.04 -0.64 1.32
C PRO A 235 8.21 -1.94 1.24
N SER A 236 6.91 -1.82 0.99
CA SER A 236 5.98 -2.95 0.95
C SER A 236 6.36 -3.95 -0.14
N PRO A 237 6.85 -5.15 0.22
CA PRO A 237 7.15 -6.17 -0.77
C PRO A 237 5.85 -6.77 -1.30
N ARG A 238 5.93 -7.41 -2.47
CA ARG A 238 4.84 -8.32 -2.89
C ARG A 238 4.75 -9.47 -1.90
N ARG A 239 3.51 -9.84 -1.56
CA ARG A 239 3.22 -11.08 -0.84
C ARG A 239 3.56 -12.25 -1.74
N ALA A 240 4.23 -13.25 -1.19
CA ALA A 240 4.38 -14.53 -1.87
C ALA A 240 2.98 -15.04 -2.25
N ALA A 241 2.81 -15.50 -3.49
CA ALA A 241 1.60 -16.20 -3.88
C ALA A 241 1.39 -17.34 -2.88
N ARG A 242 0.20 -17.43 -2.27
CA ARG A 242 -0.12 -18.60 -1.43
C ARG A 242 0.01 -19.82 -2.32
N ALA A 243 0.99 -20.68 -2.02
CA ALA A 243 0.96 -22.05 -2.52
C ALA A 243 -0.32 -22.67 -1.95
N GLY A 244 -1.27 -22.94 -2.85
CA GLY A 244 -2.51 -23.64 -2.53
C GLY A 244 -2.27 -25.12 -2.26
#